data_AF-A0A5M8Q3L1-F1
#
_entry.id   AF-A0A5M8Q3L1-F1
#
_cell.length_a   1.000
_cell.length_b   1.000
_cell.length_c   1.000
_cell.angle_alpha   90.00
_cell.angle_beta   90.00
_cell.angle_gamma   90.00
#
_symmetry.space_group_name_H-M   'P 1'
#
loop_
_entity.id
_entity.type
_entity.pdbx_description
1 polymer ?
#
loop_
_entity_poly.entity_id
_entity_poly.type
_entity_poly.pdbx_seq_one_letter_code
_entity_poly.pdbx_strand_id
1 'polypeptide(L)'
;MADAAKDMQRTFPMCEEGLRAKVYGDGASFGRKEFDVLLGDYASIHQPSIKAVTDVPRALFVDELTKAYPDAKVILTNRDVDKWMGSMQDAGEIVGLAILAYSCAIRPHHR
;
A
#
# COMPACT_ATOMS: atom_id res chain seq x y z
N MET A 1 -12.79 -0.55 12.61
CA MET A 1 -13.09 -0.43 11.16
C MET A 1 -13.05 1.02 10.67
N ALA A 2 -13.68 1.98 11.36
CA ALA A 2 -13.69 3.38 10.92
C ALA A 2 -12.29 4.05 10.85
N ASP A 3 -11.38 3.74 11.76
CA ASP A 3 -10.05 4.34 11.77
C ASP A 3 -9.16 3.80 10.65
N ALA A 4 -9.22 2.50 10.35
CA ALA A 4 -8.52 1.90 9.22
C ALA A 4 -8.99 2.48 7.87
N ALA A 5 -10.29 2.78 7.73
CA ALA A 5 -10.82 3.41 6.53
C ALA A 5 -10.30 4.85 6.35
N LYS A 6 -10.16 5.61 7.44
CA LYS A 6 -9.57 6.96 7.41
C LYS A 6 -8.07 6.93 7.09
N ASP A 7 -7.33 5.96 7.63
CA ASP A 7 -5.92 5.76 7.29
C ASP A 7 -5.76 5.45 5.80
N MET A 8 -6.62 4.56 5.30
CA MET A 8 -6.62 4.19 3.89
C MET A 8 -6.91 5.41 3.00
N GLN A 9 -7.91 6.22 3.33
CA GLN A 9 -8.22 7.45 2.58
C GLN A 9 -7.05 8.45 2.55
N ARG A 10 -6.26 8.53 3.63
CA ARG A 10 -5.08 9.39 3.70
C ARG A 10 -3.90 8.83 2.90
N THR A 11 -3.62 7.54 3.06
CA THR A 11 -2.39 6.90 2.55
C THR A 11 -2.50 6.44 1.11
N PHE A 12 -3.72 6.18 0.62
CA PHE A 12 -3.95 5.67 -0.72
C PHE A 12 -3.44 6.60 -1.84
N PRO A 13 -3.73 7.91 -1.85
CA PRO A 13 -3.22 8.81 -2.90
C PRO A 13 -1.69 8.88 -2.92
N MET A 14 -1.05 8.87 -1.74
CA MET A 14 0.41 8.86 -1.63
C MET A 14 1.03 7.56 -2.15
N CYS A 15 0.38 6.41 -1.90
CA CYS A 15 0.83 5.13 -2.46
C CYS A 15 0.69 5.12 -3.98
N GLU A 16 -0.39 5.68 -4.51
CA GLU A 16 -0.59 5.81 -5.96
C GLU A 16 0.50 6.68 -6.59
N GLU A 17 0.79 7.86 -6.02
CA GLU A 17 1.86 8.75 -6.49
C GLU A 17 3.22 8.03 -6.50
N GLY A 18 3.58 7.37 -5.40
CA GLY A 18 4.83 6.61 -5.32
C GLY A 18 4.90 5.46 -6.33
N LEU A 19 3.78 4.77 -6.57
CA LEU A 19 3.72 3.68 -7.54
C LEU A 19 3.82 4.22 -8.98
N ARG A 20 3.21 5.36 -9.27
CA ARG A 20 3.33 6.01 -10.58
C ARG A 20 4.77 6.45 -10.86
N ALA A 21 5.43 7.05 -9.88
CA ALA A 21 6.84 7.41 -9.99
C ALA A 21 7.73 6.17 -10.20
N LYS A 22 7.47 5.08 -9.47
CA LYS A 22 8.25 3.83 -9.56
C LYS A 22 8.03 3.08 -10.89
N VAL A 23 6.78 2.91 -11.30
CA VAL A 23 6.42 2.03 -12.43
C VAL A 23 6.47 2.77 -13.76
N TYR A 24 6.03 4.03 -13.79
CA TYR A 24 5.90 4.81 -15.02
C TYR A 24 6.95 5.91 -15.15
N GLY A 25 7.77 6.15 -14.12
CA GLY A 25 8.70 7.28 -14.09
C GLY A 25 7.98 8.64 -13.99
N ASP A 26 6.71 8.63 -13.59
CA ASP A 26 5.86 9.81 -13.49
C ASP A 26 5.95 10.40 -12.08
N GLY A 27 6.86 11.35 -11.88
CA GLY A 27 7.12 12.00 -10.60
C GLY A 27 8.47 11.66 -9.98
N ALA A 28 8.71 12.14 -8.77
CA ALA A 28 9.94 11.89 -8.04
C ALA A 28 9.89 10.52 -7.33
N SER A 29 11.01 9.79 -7.35
CA SER A 29 11.13 8.55 -6.59
C SER A 29 10.97 8.80 -5.08
N PHE A 30 10.21 7.94 -4.41
CA PHE A 30 10.01 8.05 -2.98
C PHE A 30 11.30 7.76 -2.21
N GLY A 31 11.62 8.63 -1.26
CA GLY A 31 12.71 8.47 -0.32
C GLY A 31 12.20 8.41 1.12
N ARG A 32 13.16 8.48 2.06
CA ARG A 32 12.88 8.38 3.50
C ARG A 32 11.84 9.38 3.99
N LYS A 33 11.83 10.61 3.47
CA LYS A 33 10.88 11.65 3.90
C LYS A 33 9.45 11.30 3.49
N GLU A 34 9.27 10.85 2.26
CA GLU A 34 7.97 10.45 1.72
C GLU A 34 7.46 9.22 2.48
N PHE A 35 8.34 8.25 2.77
CA PHE A 35 7.99 7.10 3.60
C PHE A 35 7.71 7.48 5.05
N ASP A 36 8.44 8.43 5.64
CA ASP A 36 8.14 8.89 7.00
C ASP A 36 6.79 9.61 7.07
N VAL A 37 6.28 10.20 5.98
CA VAL A 37 4.90 10.74 5.93
C VAL A 37 3.88 9.62 5.70
N LEU A 38 4.22 8.67 4.82
CA LEU A 38 3.35 7.53 4.50
C LEU A 38 3.16 6.60 5.70
N LEU A 39 4.25 6.34 6.43
CA LEU A 39 4.34 5.43 7.57
C LEU A 39 4.25 6.15 8.92
N GLY A 40 4.44 7.48 8.93
CA GLY A 40 4.47 8.30 10.13
C GLY A 40 3.13 8.36 10.86
N ASP A 41 3.28 8.55 12.17
CA ASP A 41 2.26 8.51 13.21
C ASP A 41 0.92 9.17 12.80
N TYR A 42 -0.17 8.45 13.11
CA TYR A 42 -1.44 9.11 13.35
C TYR A 42 -1.18 10.25 14.34
N ALA A 43 -1.53 11.49 13.98
CA ALA A 43 -1.53 12.64 14.88
C ALA A 43 -2.61 12.50 15.98
N SER A 44 -2.59 11.39 16.71
CA SER A 44 -3.53 11.00 17.75
C SER A 44 -2.72 10.28 18.81
N ILE A 45 -2.76 10.84 20.01
CA ILE A 45 -2.13 10.48 21.29
C ILE A 45 -2.35 9.00 21.73
N HIS A 46 -2.93 8.13 20.89
CA HIS A 46 -3.43 6.80 21.27
C HIS A 46 -2.90 5.61 20.44
N GLN A 47 -2.05 5.77 19.41
CA GLN A 47 -1.48 4.62 18.71
C GLN A 47 0.02 4.75 18.38
N PRO A 48 0.80 3.66 18.52
CA PRO A 48 2.24 3.67 18.30
C PRO A 48 2.59 3.73 16.81
N SER A 49 3.63 4.49 16.49
CA SER A 49 4.48 4.39 15.28
C SER A 49 4.37 3.06 14.55
N ILE A 50 4.05 3.11 13.25
CA ILE A 50 4.01 1.93 12.40
C ILE A 50 5.40 1.30 12.40
N LYS A 51 5.54 0.15 13.07
CA LYS A 51 6.82 -0.57 13.22
C LYS A 51 7.08 -1.61 12.13
N ALA A 52 6.08 -1.88 11.29
CA ALA A 52 6.15 -2.88 10.23
C ALA A 52 5.19 -2.54 9.08
N VAL A 53 5.55 -2.95 7.87
CA VAL A 53 4.71 -2.83 6.68
C VAL A 53 4.53 -4.19 6.04
N THR A 54 3.33 -4.47 5.54
CA THR A 54 2.99 -5.71 4.85
C THR A 54 2.01 -5.41 3.72
N ASP A 55 1.87 -6.36 2.80
CA ASP A 55 0.86 -6.37 1.74
C ASP A 55 0.95 -5.20 0.73
N VAL A 56 0.18 -5.28 -0.33
CA VAL A 56 0.10 -4.25 -1.37
C VAL A 56 -0.68 -3.02 -0.86
N PRO A 57 -0.29 -1.80 -1.25
CA PRO A 57 0.80 -1.45 -2.17
C PRO A 57 2.18 -1.31 -1.50
N ARG A 58 2.26 -1.27 -0.17
CA ARG A 58 3.50 -0.91 0.56
C ARG A 58 4.64 -1.90 0.35
N ALA A 59 4.33 -3.20 0.26
CA ALA A 59 5.31 -4.26 0.00
C ALA A 59 6.01 -4.14 -1.36
N LEU A 60 5.45 -3.36 -2.30
CA LEU A 60 6.04 -3.15 -3.63
C LEU A 60 7.26 -2.21 -3.59
N PHE A 61 7.51 -1.52 -2.48
CA PHE A 61 8.62 -0.58 -2.30
C PHE A 61 9.81 -1.18 -1.54
N VAL A 62 10.01 -2.51 -1.58
CA VAL A 62 11.03 -3.19 -0.77
C VAL A 62 12.45 -2.61 -0.97
N ASP A 63 12.82 -2.27 -2.19
CA ASP A 63 14.15 -1.72 -2.51
C ASP A 63 14.32 -0.30 -1.95
N GLU A 64 13.27 0.53 -2.04
CA GLU A 64 13.29 1.90 -1.57
C GLU A 64 13.20 1.95 -0.03
N LEU A 65 12.40 1.07 0.57
CA LEU A 65 12.26 0.92 2.02
C LEU A 65 13.55 0.42 2.65
N THR A 66 14.22 -0.59 2.06
CA THR A 66 15.51 -1.07 2.58
C THR A 66 16.62 -0.03 2.48
N LYS A 67 16.59 0.82 1.43
CA LYS A 67 17.49 1.98 1.33
C LYS A 67 17.17 3.08 2.36
N ALA A 68 15.89 3.36 2.57
CA ALA A 68 15.43 4.41 3.49
C ALA A 68 15.59 4.02 4.98
N TYR A 69 15.47 2.72 5.29
CA TYR A 69 15.55 2.15 6.63
C TYR A 69 16.55 0.98 6.63
N PRO A 70 17.86 1.24 6.59
CA PRO A 70 18.89 0.20 6.47
C PRO A 70 18.93 -0.77 7.67
N ASP A 71 18.47 -0.34 8.84
CA ASP A 71 18.38 -1.16 10.05
C ASP A 71 17.10 -2.03 10.11
N ALA A 72 16.17 -1.84 9.17
CA ALA A 72 14.94 -2.61 9.13
C ALA A 72 15.21 -4.06 8.69
N LYS A 73 14.45 -4.99 9.28
CA LYS A 73 14.49 -6.41 8.89
C LYS A 73 13.44 -6.68 7.83
N VAL A 74 13.80 -7.45 6.80
CA VAL A 74 12.88 -7.90 5.76
C VAL A 74 12.42 -9.32 6.07
N ILE A 75 11.11 -9.54 6.07
CA ILE A 75 10.49 -10.87 6.23
C ILE A 75 9.77 -11.21 4.93
N LEU A 76 10.18 -12.30 4.28
CA LEU A 76 9.49 -12.86 3.12
C LEU A 76 8.67 -14.07 3.56
N THR A 77 7.35 -13.97 3.45
CA THR A 77 6.45 -15.10 3.67
C THR A 77 6.40 -15.93 2.39
N ASN A 78 6.47 -17.25 2.52
CA ASN A 78 6.39 -18.18 1.40
C ASN A 78 5.31 -19.24 1.66
N ARG A 79 4.63 -19.67 0.60
CA ARG A 79 3.66 -20.76 0.63
C ARG A 79 3.61 -21.48 -0.70
N ASP A 80 2.99 -22.66 -0.71
CA ASP A 80 2.73 -23.43 -1.94
C ASP A 80 1.98 -22.58 -2.98
N VAL A 81 2.46 -22.60 -4.22
CA VAL A 81 1.99 -21.68 -5.28
C VAL A 81 0.55 -21.96 -5.69
N ASP A 82 0.17 -23.23 -5.82
CA ASP A 82 -1.19 -23.60 -6.26
C ASP A 82 -2.21 -23.28 -5.17
N LYS A 83 -1.88 -23.59 -3.91
CA LYS A 83 -2.68 -23.12 -2.76
C LYS A 83 -2.70 -21.61 -2.70
N TRP A 84 -1.63 -20.92 -3.13
CA TRP A 84 -1.61 -19.48 -3.15
C TRP A 84 -2.57 -18.88 -4.17
N MET A 85 -2.54 -19.40 -5.38
CA MET A 85 -3.39 -19.00 -6.47
C MET A 85 -4.86 -19.24 -6.14
N GLY A 86 -5.21 -20.42 -5.61
CA GLY A 86 -6.59 -20.72 -5.22
C GLY A 86 -7.12 -19.71 -4.19
N SER A 87 -6.37 -19.44 -3.12
CA SER A 87 -6.78 -18.45 -2.11
C SER A 87 -6.80 -17.01 -2.64
N MET A 88 -5.98 -16.66 -3.64
CA MET A 88 -6.05 -15.34 -4.31
C MET A 88 -7.25 -15.22 -5.24
N GLN A 89 -7.64 -16.30 -5.91
CA GLN A 89 -8.86 -16.34 -6.73
C GLN A 89 -10.10 -16.22 -5.83
N ASP A 90 -10.18 -17.01 -4.77
CA ASP A 90 -11.28 -16.94 -3.80
C ASP A 90 -11.39 -15.55 -3.17
N ALA A 91 -10.26 -14.99 -2.74
CA ALA A 91 -10.21 -13.62 -2.23
C ALA A 91 -10.58 -12.61 -3.33
N GLY A 92 -10.14 -12.82 -4.57
CA GLY A 92 -10.46 -11.99 -5.72
C GLY A 92 -11.94 -12.01 -6.10
N GLU A 93 -12.67 -13.10 -5.85
CA GLU A 93 -14.12 -13.15 -6.01
C GLU A 93 -14.84 -12.36 -4.91
N ILE A 94 -14.37 -12.47 -3.67
CA ILE A 94 -14.87 -11.70 -2.51
C ILE A 94 -14.58 -10.20 -2.68
N VAL A 95 -13.37 -9.88 -3.14
CA VAL A 95 -12.87 -8.51 -3.34
C VAL A 95 -13.32 -7.96 -4.70
N GLY A 96 -13.71 -8.80 -5.66
CA GLY A 96 -14.22 -8.40 -6.98
C GLY A 96 -15.49 -7.55 -6.90
N LEU A 97 -16.33 -7.77 -5.88
CA LEU A 97 -17.44 -6.90 -5.51
C LEU A 97 -16.98 -5.51 -4.99
N ALA A 98 -15.80 -5.42 -4.38
CA ALA A 98 -15.21 -4.18 -3.87
C ALA A 98 -14.35 -3.43 -4.92
N ILE A 99 -13.64 -4.15 -5.81
CA ILE A 99 -12.82 -3.58 -6.88
C ILE A 99 -13.69 -3.05 -8.03
N LEU A 100 -14.81 -3.70 -8.38
CA LEU A 100 -15.76 -3.15 -9.36
C LEU A 100 -16.35 -1.81 -8.87
N ALA A 101 -16.70 -1.71 -7.58
CA ALA A 101 -17.07 -0.42 -6.97
C ALA A 101 -15.92 0.61 -7.04
N TYR A 102 -14.67 0.16 -6.90
CA TYR A 102 -13.47 1.01 -7.01
C TYR A 102 -13.25 1.54 -8.45
N SER A 103 -13.47 0.72 -9.47
CA SER A 103 -13.37 1.13 -10.88
C SER A 103 -14.50 2.06 -11.32
N CYS A 104 -15.70 1.93 -10.73
CA CYS A 104 -16.84 2.81 -10.98
C CYS A 104 -16.70 4.17 -10.28
N ALA A 105 -15.96 4.27 -9.16
CA ALA A 105 -15.73 5.52 -8.45
C ALA A 105 -14.62 6.40 -9.08
N ILE A 106 -13.75 5.83 -9.93
CA ILE A 106 -12.59 6.53 -10.55
C ILE A 106 -12.92 7.04 -11.97
N ARG A 107 -14.19 7.08 -12.37
CA ARG A 107 -14.60 7.78 -13.60
C ARG A 107 -15.31 9.11 -13.26
N PRO A 108 -14.58 10.18 -12.88
CA PRO A 108 -15.13 11.51 -12.99
C PRO A 108 -15.16 11.90 -14.46
N HIS A 109 -16.29 12.45 -14.88
CA HIS A 109 -16.54 13.04 -16.18
C HIS A 109 -15.37 13.85 -16.73
N HIS A 110 -14.80 13.41 -17.85
CA HIS A 110 -14.17 14.32 -18.81
C HIS A 110 -14.58 13.92 -20.23
N ARG A 111 -15.50 14.74 -20.75
CA ARG A 111 -15.99 14.93 -22.14
C ARG A 111 -16.17 13.70 -23.03
#